data_AF-W4VH61-F1
#
_entry.id   AF-W4VH61-F1
#
_cell.length_a   1.000
_cell.length_b   1.000
_cell.length_c   1.000
_cell.angle_alpha   90.00
_cell.angle_beta   90.00
_cell.angle_gamma   90.00
#
_symmetry.space_group_name_H-M   'P 1'
#
loop_
_entity.id
_entity.type
_entity.pdbx_description
1 polymer ?
#
loop_
_entity_poly.entity_id
_entity_poly.type
_entity_poly.pdbx_seq_one_letter_code
_entity_poly.pdbx_strand_id
1 'polypeptide(L)'
;MSNWKKSMGIMLLLLLLTLVACNNDSATEGDNSGANDETGGDEGGSAGEPYSFTMMANLHTPEVPNEKVLEKIEEETNTDIEIQWVPDNNYEDRLNTAFATNSLPEAVFLKNQTTFIQFRDALEDEQFWEVGQYLDQFENLSKLKENVLDNTRVNGNLYTLYQGRPLSRQGLIYRKDWADNLGLEAPTNTDEFMEMARALQKMIQMEMVRMIRSALLTEVI
;
A
#
# COMPACT_ATOMS: atom_id res chain seq x y z
N MET A 1 -55.19 -27.01 16.74
CA MET A 1 -54.49 -26.79 15.45
C MET A 1 -55.29 -25.94 14.44
N SER A 2 -56.14 -24.99 14.87
CA SER A 2 -56.93 -24.13 13.95
C SER A 2 -56.58 -22.64 13.98
N ASN A 3 -55.73 -22.19 14.92
CA ASN A 3 -55.42 -20.76 15.08
C ASN A 3 -54.08 -20.34 14.43
N TRP A 4 -53.20 -21.28 14.09
CA TRP A 4 -51.93 -21.00 13.38
C TRP A 4 -52.18 -20.55 11.94
N LYS A 5 -53.14 -21.17 11.24
CA LYS A 5 -53.47 -20.85 9.84
C LYS A 5 -54.07 -19.46 9.66
N LYS A 6 -54.73 -18.92 10.70
CA LYS A 6 -55.28 -17.56 10.70
C LYS A 6 -54.19 -16.51 10.94
N SER A 7 -53.17 -16.83 11.74
CA SER A 7 -52.05 -15.93 12.00
C SER A 7 -51.05 -15.85 10.83
N MET A 8 -50.92 -16.92 10.05
CA MET A 8 -50.08 -16.94 8.84
C MET A 8 -50.69 -16.16 7.67
N GLY A 9 -52.02 -16.05 7.60
CA GLY A 9 -52.72 -15.27 6.56
C GLY A 9 -52.64 -13.76 6.76
N ILE A 10 -52.63 -13.29 8.01
CA ILE A 10 -52.56 -11.84 8.32
C ILE A 10 -51.14 -11.29 8.12
N MET A 11 -50.11 -12.13 8.32
CA MET A 11 -48.71 -11.73 8.12
C MET A 11 -48.30 -11.68 6.63
N LEU A 12 -48.94 -12.49 5.77
CA LEU A 12 -48.72 -12.46 4.32
C LEU A 12 -49.47 -11.30 3.63
N LEU A 13 -50.59 -10.83 4.21
CA LEU A 13 -51.36 -9.69 3.69
C LEU A 13 -50.70 -8.33 3.99
N LEU A 14 -49.89 -8.23 5.06
CA LEU A 14 -49.14 -7.00 5.40
C LEU A 14 -47.86 -6.82 4.56
N LEU A 15 -47.32 -7.90 3.98
CA LEU A 15 -46.07 -7.85 3.21
C LEU A 15 -46.26 -7.43 1.74
N LEU A 16 -47.51 -7.36 1.26
CA LEU A 16 -47.87 -7.02 -0.12
C LEU A 16 -48.25 -5.54 -0.32
N LEU A 17 -48.25 -4.73 0.75
CA LEU A 17 -48.68 -3.32 0.72
C LEU A 17 -47.54 -2.29 0.66
N THR A 18 -46.26 -2.70 0.64
CA THR A 18 -45.12 -1.76 0.68
C THR A 18 -44.38 -1.58 -0.65
N LEU A 19 -44.90 -2.10 -1.78
CA LEU A 19 -44.28 -1.96 -3.12
C LEU A 19 -44.94 -0.94 -4.07
N VAL A 20 -45.81 -0.05 -3.58
CA VAL A 20 -46.30 1.08 -4.39
C VAL A 20 -46.07 2.39 -3.64
N ALA A 21 -44.83 2.85 -3.71
CA ALA A 21 -44.47 4.26 -3.55
C ALA A 21 -43.78 4.70 -4.85
N CYS A 22 -44.60 4.90 -5.88
CA CYS A 22 -44.23 5.63 -7.10
C CYS A 22 -43.76 7.04 -6.71
N ASN A 23 -42.62 7.50 -7.21
CA ASN A 23 -42.50 8.21 -8.48
C ASN A 23 -43.50 9.37 -8.59
N ASN A 24 -43.04 10.58 -8.30
CA ASN A 24 -43.82 11.80 -8.49
C ASN A 24 -43.16 12.62 -9.60
N ASP A 25 -43.52 12.28 -10.83
CA ASP A 25 -43.38 13.13 -12.00
C ASP A 25 -44.53 14.15 -11.96
N SER A 26 -44.19 15.40 -11.65
CA SER A 26 -45.10 16.53 -11.80
C SER A 26 -44.66 17.33 -13.02
N ALA A 27 -45.33 17.08 -14.14
CA ALA A 27 -45.31 17.97 -15.29
C ALA A 27 -45.85 19.36 -14.89
N THR A 28 -45.09 20.41 -15.17
CA THR A 28 -45.64 21.75 -15.40
C THR A 28 -44.88 22.36 -16.56
N GLU A 29 -45.63 22.68 -17.61
CA GLU A 29 -45.19 23.37 -18.82
C GLU A 29 -44.54 24.73 -18.48
N GLY A 30 -43.45 25.04 -19.18
CA GLY A 30 -42.77 26.32 -19.15
C GLY A 30 -41.89 26.45 -20.38
N ASP A 31 -42.52 26.85 -21.48
CA ASP A 31 -41.86 27.33 -22.69
C ASP A 31 -41.03 28.58 -22.37
N ASN A 32 -39.72 28.52 -22.62
CA ASN A 32 -39.00 29.70 -23.08
C ASN A 32 -37.79 29.31 -23.93
N SER A 33 -37.87 29.71 -25.19
CA SER A 33 -36.80 29.65 -26.18
C SER A 33 -35.66 30.62 -25.84
N GLY A 34 -34.42 30.20 -26.05
CA GLY A 34 -33.24 31.06 -25.98
C GLY A 34 -31.98 30.35 -26.46
N ALA A 35 -31.50 30.78 -27.62
CA ALA A 35 -30.44 30.20 -28.43
C ALA A 35 -29.01 30.51 -27.94
N ASN A 36 -28.05 29.76 -28.53
CA ASN A 36 -26.61 30.03 -28.70
C ASN A 36 -25.74 30.01 -27.43
N ASP A 37 -24.44 29.72 -27.48
CA ASP A 37 -23.48 29.11 -28.42
C ASP A 37 -22.12 29.16 -27.68
N GLU A 38 -21.20 28.30 -28.10
CA GLU A 38 -19.74 28.42 -27.96
C GLU A 38 -19.07 28.60 -26.58
N THR A 39 -18.29 27.56 -26.23
CA THR A 39 -16.82 27.58 -26.15
C THR A 39 -16.11 28.78 -25.50
N GLY A 40 -15.37 28.47 -24.43
CA GLY A 40 -14.06 29.06 -24.16
C GLY A 40 -14.00 30.10 -23.05
N GLY A 41 -13.28 29.76 -21.97
CA GLY A 41 -12.92 30.74 -20.94
C GLY A 41 -12.33 30.09 -19.70
N ASP A 42 -10.99 30.06 -19.67
CA ASP A 42 -10.18 29.94 -18.46
C ASP A 42 -10.70 30.89 -17.37
N GLU A 43 -11.12 30.33 -16.23
CA GLU A 43 -11.34 31.07 -15.00
C GLU A 43 -10.67 30.32 -13.85
N GLY A 44 -9.71 31.00 -13.22
CA GLY A 44 -9.23 30.66 -11.88
C GLY A 44 -10.41 30.55 -10.93
N GLY A 45 -10.87 29.32 -10.73
CA GLY A 45 -11.93 28.98 -9.80
C GLY A 45 -11.40 29.00 -8.38
N SER A 46 -12.16 29.63 -7.49
CA SER A 46 -12.11 29.42 -6.04
C SER A 46 -11.73 27.96 -5.75
N ALA A 47 -10.66 27.73 -4.99
CA ALA A 47 -10.31 26.39 -4.55
C ALA A 47 -11.57 25.77 -3.94
N GLY A 48 -12.13 24.77 -4.63
CA GLY A 48 -13.26 23.99 -4.14
C GLY A 48 -12.86 23.29 -2.84
N GLU A 49 -13.83 22.71 -2.15
CA GLU A 49 -13.51 21.86 -1.00
C GLU A 49 -12.42 20.83 -1.36
N PRO A 50 -11.45 20.57 -0.46
CA PRO A 50 -10.37 19.64 -0.75
C PRO A 50 -10.89 18.28 -1.19
N TYR A 51 -10.27 17.68 -2.21
CA TYR A 51 -10.62 16.33 -2.62
C TYR A 51 -10.15 15.32 -1.55
N SER A 52 -11.09 14.57 -0.97
CA SER A 52 -10.76 13.53 0.01
C SER A 52 -10.17 12.31 -0.70
N PHE A 53 -9.00 11.86 -0.24
CA PHE A 53 -8.28 10.71 -0.79
C PHE A 53 -7.84 9.76 0.31
N THR A 54 -8.04 8.45 0.13
CA THR A 54 -7.65 7.46 1.15
C THR A 54 -6.59 6.51 0.62
N MET A 55 -5.60 6.18 1.46
CA MET A 55 -4.59 5.19 1.10
C MET A 55 -4.14 4.32 2.27
N MET A 56 -3.69 3.10 1.98
CA MET A 56 -3.10 2.20 2.97
C MET A 56 -1.63 1.94 2.67
N ALA A 57 -0.76 2.23 3.65
CA ALA A 57 0.69 2.12 3.53
C ALA A 57 1.29 1.29 4.68
N ASN A 58 2.37 0.58 4.39
CA ASN A 58 3.07 -0.19 5.40
C ASN A 58 3.99 0.72 6.23
N LEU A 59 4.05 0.47 7.53
CA LEU A 59 4.85 1.23 8.48
C LEU A 59 6.04 0.37 8.94
N HIS A 60 7.25 0.78 8.55
CA HIS A 60 8.50 0.12 8.91
C HIS A 60 9.10 0.62 10.24
N THR A 61 8.53 1.67 10.81
CA THR A 61 8.99 2.31 12.04
C THR A 61 7.96 2.14 13.16
N PRO A 62 8.36 2.26 14.44
CA PRO A 62 7.42 2.21 15.55
C PRO A 62 6.43 3.39 15.56
N GLU A 63 6.87 4.54 15.04
CA GLU A 63 6.10 5.78 15.01
C GLU A 63 5.76 6.15 13.56
N VAL A 64 4.61 6.78 13.37
CA VAL A 64 4.20 7.32 12.07
C VAL A 64 5.08 8.52 11.69
N PRO A 65 5.31 8.78 10.40
CA PRO A 65 6.05 9.95 9.95
C PRO A 65 5.41 11.26 10.42
N ASN A 66 6.24 12.30 10.53
CA ASN A 66 5.76 13.65 10.83
C ASN A 66 4.85 14.17 9.69
N GLU A 67 3.73 14.80 10.06
CA GLU A 67 2.69 15.25 9.14
C GLU A 67 3.12 16.38 8.21
N LYS A 68 4.18 17.14 8.52
CA LYS A 68 4.60 18.31 7.73
C LYS A 68 4.77 18.05 6.23
N VAL A 69 5.21 16.86 5.84
CA VAL A 69 5.34 16.50 4.42
C VAL A 69 3.97 16.23 3.80
N LEU A 70 3.08 15.56 4.54
CA LEU A 70 1.71 15.28 4.10
C LEU A 70 0.90 16.58 3.96
N GLU A 71 0.95 17.44 4.98
CA GLU A 71 0.30 18.77 4.96
C GLU A 71 0.74 19.59 3.74
N LYS A 72 2.04 19.53 3.39
CA LYS A 72 2.55 20.25 2.23
C LYS A 72 2.07 19.65 0.91
N ILE A 73 1.89 18.34 0.83
CA ILE A 73 1.31 17.69 -0.33
C ILE A 73 -0.15 18.14 -0.47
N GLU A 74 -0.94 18.02 0.60
CA GLU A 74 -2.35 18.41 0.66
C GLU A 74 -2.59 19.86 0.25
N GLU A 75 -1.75 20.79 0.71
CA GLU A 75 -1.82 22.21 0.36
C GLU A 75 -1.55 22.46 -1.13
N GLU A 76 -0.59 21.75 -1.73
CA GLU A 76 -0.23 21.91 -3.16
C GLU A 76 -1.21 21.20 -4.10
N THR A 77 -1.87 20.14 -3.63
CA THR A 77 -2.82 19.35 -4.44
C THR A 77 -4.28 19.67 -4.17
N ASN A 78 -4.58 20.52 -3.19
CA ASN A 78 -5.94 20.79 -2.71
C ASN A 78 -6.70 19.48 -2.38
N THR A 79 -6.06 18.63 -1.57
CA THR A 79 -6.59 17.32 -1.15
C THR A 79 -6.60 17.18 0.36
N ASP A 80 -7.41 16.25 0.87
CA ASP A 80 -7.41 15.78 2.26
C ASP A 80 -7.06 14.29 2.23
N ILE A 81 -5.84 13.93 2.64
CA ILE A 81 -5.26 12.59 2.43
C ILE A 81 -5.24 11.82 3.75
N GLU A 82 -6.08 10.79 3.85
CA GLU A 82 -6.07 9.86 4.99
C GLU A 82 -5.16 8.66 4.69
N ILE A 83 -4.05 8.57 5.43
CA ILE A 83 -3.13 7.42 5.35
C ILE A 83 -3.39 6.42 6.48
N GLN A 84 -3.89 5.24 6.12
CA GLN A 84 -4.00 4.09 6.99
C GLN A 84 -2.63 3.40 7.12
N TRP A 85 -1.88 3.79 8.15
CA TRP A 85 -0.60 3.16 8.50
C TRP A 85 -0.80 1.80 9.15
N VAL A 86 -0.24 0.76 8.53
CA VAL A 86 -0.30 -0.61 9.07
C VAL A 86 1.12 -1.12 9.34
N PRO A 87 1.43 -1.59 10.57
CA PRO A 87 2.72 -2.18 10.88
C PRO A 87 3.15 -3.27 9.88
N ASP A 88 4.42 -3.24 9.48
CA ASP A 88 4.92 -4.04 8.36
C ASP A 88 4.68 -5.56 8.50
N ASN A 89 4.66 -6.06 9.74
CA ASN A 89 4.42 -7.46 10.09
C ASN A 89 2.97 -7.91 9.90
N ASN A 90 2.02 -6.97 9.82
CA ASN A 90 0.58 -7.23 9.68
C ASN A 90 0.01 -6.70 8.35
N TYR A 91 0.84 -6.06 7.52
CA TYR A 91 0.37 -5.36 6.32
C TYR A 91 -0.36 -6.28 5.33
N GLU A 92 0.25 -7.41 4.97
CA GLU A 92 -0.31 -8.34 3.97
C GLU A 92 -1.65 -8.94 4.44
N ASP A 93 -1.76 -9.33 5.72
CA ASP A 93 -3.01 -9.82 6.29
C ASP A 93 -4.13 -8.77 6.23
N ARG A 94 -3.80 -7.51 6.52
CA ARG A 94 -4.76 -6.39 6.47
C ARG A 94 -5.18 -6.08 5.03
N LEU A 95 -4.23 -6.02 4.10
CA LEU A 95 -4.49 -5.81 2.68
C LEU A 95 -5.40 -6.92 2.12
N ASN A 96 -5.09 -8.18 2.43
CA ASN A 96 -5.87 -9.34 1.98
C ASN A 96 -7.28 -9.34 2.55
N THR A 97 -7.42 -8.99 3.83
CA THR A 97 -8.73 -8.85 4.47
C THR A 97 -9.55 -7.75 3.78
N ALA A 98 -8.95 -6.56 3.59
CA ALA A 98 -9.63 -5.43 2.98
C ALA A 98 -10.04 -5.72 1.52
N PHE A 99 -9.20 -6.44 0.76
CA PHE A 99 -9.55 -6.88 -0.58
C PHE A 99 -10.73 -7.86 -0.57
N ALA A 100 -10.69 -8.88 0.29
CA ALA A 100 -11.76 -9.87 0.39
C ALA A 100 -13.10 -9.28 0.87
N THR A 101 -13.06 -8.22 1.69
CA THR A 101 -14.26 -7.51 2.17
C THR A 101 -14.68 -6.35 1.29
N ASN A 102 -14.00 -6.13 0.15
CA ASN A 102 -14.23 -5.00 -0.75
C ASN A 102 -14.21 -3.64 -0.03
N SER A 103 -13.26 -3.48 0.89
CA SER A 103 -13.07 -2.30 1.73
C SER A 103 -11.66 -1.74 1.59
N LEU A 104 -11.05 -1.89 0.41
CA LEU A 104 -9.79 -1.24 0.11
C LEU A 104 -10.00 0.29 0.11
N PRO A 105 -9.01 1.07 0.57
CA PRO A 105 -8.96 2.49 0.25
C PRO A 105 -8.67 2.67 -1.25
N GLU A 106 -8.70 3.91 -1.71
CA GLU A 106 -8.51 4.24 -3.14
C GLU A 106 -7.11 3.90 -3.65
N ALA A 107 -6.08 3.93 -2.79
CA ALA A 107 -4.75 3.46 -3.12
C ALA A 107 -4.14 2.54 -2.07
N VAL A 108 -3.46 1.50 -2.53
CA VAL A 108 -2.76 0.54 -1.66
C VAL A 108 -1.33 0.33 -2.11
N PHE A 109 -0.48 -0.03 -1.15
CA PHE A 109 0.92 -0.31 -1.40
C PHE A 109 1.16 -1.81 -1.63
N LEU A 110 1.60 -2.18 -2.82
CA LEU A 110 2.03 -3.56 -3.10
C LEU A 110 3.47 -3.75 -2.64
N LYS A 111 3.63 -4.35 -1.45
CA LYS A 111 4.91 -4.47 -0.73
C LYS A 111 5.99 -5.23 -1.50
N ASN A 112 5.62 -6.31 -2.18
CA ASN A 112 6.57 -7.20 -2.84
C ASN A 112 5.95 -7.93 -4.04
N GLN A 113 6.80 -8.68 -4.74
CA GLN A 113 6.39 -9.46 -5.92
C GLN A 113 5.33 -10.51 -5.60
N THR A 114 5.36 -11.12 -4.40
CA THR A 114 4.35 -12.10 -3.98
C THR A 114 2.97 -11.45 -3.89
N THR A 115 2.87 -10.28 -3.24
CA THR A 115 1.62 -9.51 -3.18
C THR A 115 1.15 -9.13 -4.57
N PHE A 116 2.04 -8.67 -5.45
CA PHE A 116 1.67 -8.34 -6.83
C PHE A 116 1.09 -9.55 -7.58
N ILE A 117 1.73 -10.72 -7.50
CA ILE A 117 1.24 -11.95 -8.15
C ILE A 117 -0.15 -12.33 -7.61
N GLN A 118 -0.36 -12.20 -6.31
CA GLN A 118 -1.65 -12.52 -5.69
C GLN A 118 -2.79 -11.64 -6.23
N PHE A 119 -2.51 -10.36 -6.52
CA PHE A 119 -3.48 -9.40 -7.04
C PHE A 119 -3.55 -9.38 -8.57
N ARG A 120 -2.69 -10.11 -9.28
CA ARG A 120 -2.59 -10.07 -10.75
C ARG A 120 -3.93 -10.38 -11.41
N ASP A 121 -4.63 -11.42 -10.97
CA ASP A 121 -5.91 -11.81 -11.59
C ASP A 121 -6.96 -10.68 -11.41
N ALA A 122 -6.95 -9.96 -10.30
CA ALA A 122 -7.82 -8.79 -10.08
C ALA A 122 -7.43 -7.58 -10.95
N LEU A 123 -6.14 -7.40 -11.24
CA LEU A 123 -5.64 -6.41 -12.20
C LEU A 123 -6.07 -6.77 -13.63
N GLU A 124 -6.01 -8.06 -14.00
CA GLU A 124 -6.47 -8.57 -15.30
C GLU A 124 -7.99 -8.38 -15.47
N ASP A 125 -8.76 -8.58 -14.40
CA ASP A 125 -10.21 -8.39 -14.36
C ASP A 125 -10.64 -6.91 -14.24
N GLU A 126 -9.73 -5.95 -14.41
CA GLU A 126 -9.99 -4.51 -14.39
C GLU A 126 -10.62 -4.00 -13.08
N GLN A 127 -10.37 -4.67 -11.94
CA GLN A 127 -10.84 -4.23 -10.62
C GLN A 127 -10.04 -3.03 -10.07
N PHE A 128 -8.93 -2.70 -10.71
CA PHE A 128 -8.09 -1.55 -10.40
C PHE A 128 -8.01 -0.61 -11.60
N TRP A 129 -7.79 0.67 -11.34
CA TRP A 129 -7.71 1.69 -12.39
C TRP A 129 -6.41 1.55 -13.19
N GLU A 130 -6.53 1.52 -14.51
CA GLU A 130 -5.38 1.67 -15.41
C GLU A 130 -4.84 3.10 -15.33
N VAL A 131 -3.57 3.24 -14.94
CA VAL A 131 -2.92 4.53 -14.72
C VAL A 131 -1.92 4.91 -15.81
N GLY A 132 -1.54 3.98 -16.69
CA GLY A 132 -0.52 4.15 -17.72
C GLY A 132 -0.83 5.30 -18.68
N GLN A 133 -2.10 5.46 -19.09
CA GLN A 133 -2.50 6.52 -20.00
C GLN A 133 -2.35 7.95 -19.42
N TYR A 134 -2.25 8.08 -18.09
CA TYR A 134 -2.14 9.38 -17.43
C TYR A 134 -0.68 9.80 -17.23
N LEU A 135 0.30 8.89 -17.36
CA LEU A 135 1.70 9.21 -17.04
C LEU A 135 2.26 10.37 -17.87
N ASP A 136 1.91 10.42 -19.15
CA ASP A 136 2.36 11.47 -20.07
C ASP A 136 1.77 12.85 -19.77
N GLN A 137 0.67 12.90 -19.00
CA GLN A 137 0.02 14.15 -18.60
C GLN A 137 0.78 14.87 -17.48
N PHE A 138 1.66 14.16 -16.76
CA PHE A 138 2.39 14.70 -15.62
C PHE A 138 3.91 14.66 -15.84
N GLU A 139 4.56 15.83 -15.80
CA GLU A 139 5.99 15.99 -16.12
C GLU A 139 6.92 15.07 -15.31
N ASN A 140 6.56 14.77 -14.05
CA ASN A 140 7.38 13.92 -13.19
C ASN A 140 7.11 12.43 -13.40
N LEU A 141 5.90 12.05 -13.81
CA LEU A 141 5.54 10.66 -14.08
C LEU A 141 6.02 10.19 -15.45
N SER A 142 6.06 11.08 -16.44
CA SER A 142 6.62 10.79 -17.77
C SER A 142 8.13 10.49 -17.76
N LYS A 143 8.83 10.83 -16.67
CA LYS A 143 10.27 10.55 -16.46
C LYS A 143 10.54 9.18 -15.82
N LEU A 144 9.50 8.41 -15.51
CA LEU A 144 9.65 7.07 -14.96
C LEU A 144 10.34 6.14 -15.98
N LYS A 145 11.07 5.15 -15.48
CA LYS A 145 11.84 4.23 -16.32
C LYS A 145 10.93 3.14 -16.88
N GLU A 146 10.75 3.14 -18.19
CA GLU A 146 9.88 2.17 -18.89
C GLU A 146 10.23 0.72 -18.55
N ASN A 147 11.52 0.37 -18.58
CA ASN A 147 11.97 -0.98 -18.27
C ASN A 147 11.68 -1.42 -16.82
N VAL A 148 11.39 -0.49 -15.92
CA VAL A 148 10.95 -0.78 -14.54
C VAL A 148 9.44 -0.98 -14.51
N LEU A 149 8.69 -0.10 -15.17
CA LEU A 149 7.23 -0.19 -15.33
C LEU A 149 6.79 -1.48 -16.03
N ASP A 150 7.54 -1.93 -17.02
CA ASP A 150 7.29 -3.18 -17.74
C ASP A 150 7.25 -4.41 -16.84
N ASN A 151 7.96 -4.40 -15.70
CA ASN A 151 7.92 -5.51 -14.74
C ASN A 151 6.58 -5.64 -14.02
N THR A 152 5.76 -4.59 -14.05
CA THR A 152 4.46 -4.53 -13.38
C THR A 152 3.30 -4.31 -14.35
N ARG A 153 3.55 -4.39 -15.66
CA ARG A 153 2.48 -4.39 -16.67
C ARG A 153 1.71 -5.71 -16.63
N VAL A 154 0.39 -5.61 -16.80
CA VAL A 154 -0.53 -6.75 -16.87
C VAL A 154 -1.30 -6.60 -18.19
N ASN A 155 -1.12 -7.55 -19.10
CA ASN A 155 -1.70 -7.49 -20.45
C ASN A 155 -1.42 -6.19 -21.23
N GLY A 156 -0.25 -5.57 -20.98
CA GLY A 156 0.16 -4.30 -21.61
C GLY A 156 -0.30 -3.05 -20.86
N ASN A 157 -1.25 -3.18 -19.94
CA ASN A 157 -1.78 -2.10 -19.11
C ASN A 157 -0.94 -1.92 -17.84
N LEU A 158 -0.92 -0.69 -17.30
CA LEU A 158 -0.19 -0.39 -16.07
C LEU A 158 -1.17 0.04 -14.97
N TYR A 159 -1.12 -0.65 -13.83
CA TYR A 159 -2.00 -0.42 -12.68
C TYR A 159 -1.23 0.03 -11.43
N THR A 160 0.09 0.16 -11.50
CA THR A 160 0.95 0.42 -10.34
C THR A 160 2.04 1.44 -10.68
N LEU A 161 2.50 2.16 -9.66
CA LEU A 161 3.65 3.04 -9.73
C LEU A 161 4.76 2.51 -8.82
N TYR A 162 5.98 2.40 -9.35
CA TYR A 162 7.11 1.94 -8.55
C TYR A 162 7.65 3.07 -7.67
N GLN A 163 8.15 2.72 -6.49
CA GLN A 163 8.95 3.63 -5.68
C GLN A 163 10.38 3.66 -6.22
N GLY A 164 10.84 4.83 -6.65
CA GLY A 164 12.21 5.01 -7.13
C GLY A 164 13.24 4.70 -6.06
N ARG A 165 13.94 3.57 -6.20
CA ARG A 165 15.07 3.20 -5.34
C ARG A 165 16.35 3.07 -6.17
N PRO A 166 17.52 3.47 -5.64
CA PRO A 166 18.78 3.11 -6.24
C PRO A 166 18.87 1.59 -6.39
N LEU A 167 19.48 1.11 -7.47
CA LEU A 167 19.71 -0.33 -7.63
C LEU A 167 20.52 -0.83 -6.42
N SER A 168 19.88 -1.67 -5.61
CA SER A 168 20.52 -2.26 -4.43
C SER A 168 21.63 -3.19 -4.89
N ARG A 169 22.87 -2.90 -4.48
CA ARG A 169 23.95 -3.87 -4.55
C ARG A 169 23.79 -4.80 -3.36
N GLN A 170 23.25 -5.99 -3.61
CA GLN A 170 23.30 -7.06 -2.61
C GLN A 170 24.76 -7.38 -2.33
N GLY A 171 25.13 -7.37 -1.05
CA GLY A 171 26.50 -7.57 -0.61
C GLY A 171 26.53 -8.11 0.80
N LEU A 172 27.64 -8.75 1.16
CA LEU A 172 27.87 -9.26 2.50
C LEU A 172 28.52 -8.17 3.34
N ILE A 173 27.91 -7.87 4.48
CA ILE A 173 28.47 -6.95 5.48
C ILE A 173 28.97 -7.81 6.65
N TYR A 174 30.22 -7.60 7.05
CA TYR A 174 30.82 -8.29 8.18
C TYR A 174 31.56 -7.30 9.10
N ARG A 175 31.82 -7.73 10.34
CA ARG A 175 32.57 -6.96 11.33
C ARG A 175 34.06 -6.96 10.98
N LYS A 176 34.49 -5.93 10.26
CA LYS A 176 35.89 -5.78 9.83
C LYS A 176 36.87 -5.85 11.00
N ASP A 177 36.56 -5.18 12.11
CA ASP A 177 37.40 -5.18 13.30
C ASP A 177 37.61 -6.58 13.90
N TRP A 178 36.61 -7.46 13.80
CA TRP A 178 36.75 -8.85 14.23
C TRP A 178 37.58 -9.67 13.25
N ALA A 179 37.43 -9.44 11.95
CA ALA A 179 38.26 -10.06 10.93
C ALA A 179 39.73 -9.62 11.07
N ASP A 180 39.98 -8.33 11.27
CA ASP A 180 41.32 -7.76 11.48
C ASP A 180 41.98 -8.35 12.74
N ASN A 181 41.24 -8.51 13.84
CA ASN A 181 41.74 -9.16 15.07
C ASN A 181 42.14 -10.62 14.86
N LEU A 182 41.52 -11.31 13.90
CA LEU A 182 41.83 -12.69 13.53
C LEU A 182 42.84 -12.78 12.36
N GLY A 183 43.29 -11.65 11.82
CA GLY A 183 44.18 -11.59 10.67
C GLY A 183 43.55 -12.09 9.36
N LEU A 184 42.22 -11.99 9.23
CA LEU A 184 41.47 -12.44 8.06
C LEU A 184 41.30 -11.31 7.05
N GLU A 185 41.63 -11.58 5.79
CA GLU A 185 41.36 -10.66 4.67
C GLU A 185 39.90 -10.69 4.23
N ALA A 186 39.48 -9.70 3.44
CA ALA A 186 38.12 -9.65 2.90
C ALA A 186 37.86 -10.85 1.98
N PRO A 187 36.76 -11.59 2.16
CA PRO A 187 36.50 -12.78 1.39
C PRO A 187 36.12 -12.41 -0.05
N THR A 188 36.71 -13.10 -1.02
CA THR A 188 36.50 -12.87 -2.45
C THR A 188 35.54 -13.89 -3.08
N ASN A 189 35.27 -14.98 -2.35
CA ASN A 189 34.40 -16.08 -2.77
C ASN A 189 33.65 -16.68 -1.57
N THR A 190 32.70 -17.58 -1.86
CA THR A 190 31.83 -18.19 -0.86
C THR A 190 32.59 -19.05 0.15
N ASP A 191 33.64 -19.76 -0.26
CA ASP A 191 34.40 -20.64 0.63
C ASP A 191 35.18 -19.83 1.66
N GLU A 192 35.89 -18.78 1.23
CA GLU A 192 36.57 -17.82 2.10
C GLU A 192 35.61 -17.14 3.07
N PHE A 193 34.41 -16.77 2.60
CA PHE A 193 33.37 -16.22 3.46
C PHE A 193 32.92 -17.22 4.53
N MET A 194 32.73 -18.50 4.16
CA MET A 194 32.35 -19.55 5.11
C MET A 194 33.44 -19.83 6.14
N GLU A 195 34.72 -19.77 5.74
CA GLU A 195 35.84 -19.87 6.67
C GLU A 195 35.88 -18.69 7.64
N MET A 196 35.72 -17.47 7.13
CA MET A 196 35.60 -16.26 7.95
C MET A 196 34.43 -16.37 8.93
N ALA A 197 33.25 -16.78 8.48
CA ALA A 197 32.07 -16.93 9.33
C ALA A 197 32.31 -17.92 10.48
N ARG A 198 32.95 -19.07 10.20
CA ARG A 198 33.32 -20.06 11.22
C ARG A 198 34.36 -19.53 12.19
N ALA A 199 35.35 -18.77 11.72
CA ALA A 199 36.36 -18.16 12.57
C ALA A 199 35.76 -17.12 13.52
N LEU A 200 34.91 -16.23 12.99
CA LEU A 200 34.16 -15.25 13.78
C LEU A 200 33.26 -15.94 14.82
N GLN A 201 32.55 -17.00 14.44
CA GLN A 201 31.74 -17.79 15.37
C GLN A 201 32.58 -18.34 16.53
N LYS A 202 33.73 -18.95 16.24
CA LYS A 202 34.63 -19.51 17.28
C LYS A 202 35.17 -18.43 18.21
N MET A 203 35.55 -17.26 17.67
CA MET A 203 36.02 -16.13 18.46
C MET A 203 34.96 -15.67 19.47
N ILE A 204 33.71 -15.50 19.02
CA ILE A 204 32.57 -15.11 19.88
C ILE A 204 32.37 -16.13 21.00
N GLN A 205 32.43 -17.43 20.68
CA GLN A 205 32.28 -18.50 21.68
C GLN A 205 33.41 -18.48 22.72
N MET A 206 34.66 -18.24 22.30
CA MET A 206 35.78 -18.15 23.23
C MET A 206 35.68 -16.94 24.17
N GLU A 207 35.33 -15.76 23.65
CA GLU A 207 35.13 -14.56 24.47
C GLU A 207 33.95 -14.73 25.43
N MET A 208 32.86 -15.37 25.01
CA MET A 208 31.73 -15.68 25.89
C MET A 208 32.16 -16.61 27.04
N VAL A 209 32.93 -17.67 26.77
CA VAL A 209 33.47 -18.56 27.81
C VAL A 209 34.42 -17.81 28.75
N ARG A 210 35.25 -16.92 28.22
CA ARG A 210 36.17 -16.08 29.01
C ARG A 210 35.40 -15.15 29.94
N MET A 211 34.37 -14.48 29.46
CA MET A 211 33.50 -13.61 30.25
C MET A 211 32.81 -14.38 31.38
N ILE A 212 32.22 -15.55 31.08
CA ILE A 212 31.56 -16.40 32.08
C ILE A 212 32.57 -16.84 33.17
N ARG A 213 33.76 -17.28 32.77
CA ARG A 213 34.81 -17.66 33.74
C ARG A 213 35.25 -16.48 34.60
N SER A 214 35.41 -15.29 34.02
CA SER A 214 35.78 -14.08 34.76
C SER A 214 34.69 -13.67 35.77
N ALA A 215 33.42 -13.74 35.38
CA ALA A 215 32.29 -13.43 36.27
C ALA A 215 32.23 -14.42 37.44
N LEU A 216 32.31 -15.73 37.16
CA LEU A 216 32.29 -16.77 38.20
C LEU A 216 33.48 -16.68 39.17
N LEU A 217 34.66 -16.27 38.69
CA LEU A 217 35.82 -16.05 39.56
C LEU A 217 35.70 -14.80 40.44
N THR A 218 34.89 -13.83 40.02
CA THR A 218 34.65 -12.58 40.77
C THR A 218 33.59 -12.77 41.86
N GLU A 219 32.68 -13.74 41.72
CA GLU A 219 31.67 -14.10 42.75
C GLU A 219 32.19 -15.06 43.84
N VAL A 220 33.40 -15.60 43.69
CA VAL A 220 34.03 -16.54 44.65
C VAL A 220 35.05 -15.85 45.58
N ILE A 221 35.14 -14.52 45.55
CA ILE A 221 35.91 -13.67 46.48
C ILE A 221 34.93 -12.76 47.23
#